data_AF-A0A8T7FIN7-F1
#
_entry.id   AF-A0A8T7FIN7-F1
#
_cell.length_a   1.000
_cell.length_b   1.000
_cell.length_c   1.000
_cell.angle_alpha   90.00
_cell.angle_beta   90.00
_cell.angle_gamma   90.00
#
_symmetry.space_group_name_H-M   'P 1'
#
loop_
_entity.id
_entity.type
_entity.pdbx_description
1 polymer ?
#
loop_
_entity_poly.entity_id
_entity_poly.type
_entity_poly.pdbx_seq_one_letter_code
_entity_poly.pdbx_strand_id
1 'polypeptide(L)'
;MATKRYFGMFTRILSIAIVMLNAFNPTPAYAGSSHENIYQTTSCATSGDLVIATGETCSLSTGTYTYNTVTIQSGGTLILLGNTTQNKGVTIIANSMTVETGGKINADGKGYTSGGPGGGYGPNPTWTGGGAGHGGVGENGDGAGGIGYGSVTTPVMLGSAGGVGRCGLISICPGGAGGGAISFKSVEPFCWMGIFLPTA
;
A
#
# COMPACT_ATOMS: atom_id res chain seq x y z
N MET A 1 75.28 -46.05 6.38
CA MET A 1 74.08 -46.92 6.45
C MET A 1 73.42 -46.87 5.08
N ALA A 2 73.32 -48.00 4.38
CA ALA A 2 73.14 -48.09 2.93
C ALA A 2 71.70 -48.45 2.53
N THR A 3 71.20 -47.92 1.39
CA THR A 3 70.42 -48.61 0.32
C THR A 3 69.98 -47.56 -0.72
N LYS A 4 70.33 -47.59 -2.02
CA LYS A 4 70.20 -48.53 -3.16
C LYS A 4 68.82 -48.48 -3.85
N ARG A 5 68.81 -47.77 -4.99
CA ARG A 5 68.05 -47.79 -6.27
C ARG A 5 66.76 -48.65 -6.41
N TYR A 6 65.89 -48.23 -7.34
CA TYR A 6 65.04 -48.96 -8.34
C TYR A 6 63.63 -48.33 -8.44
N PHE A 7 63.16 -47.79 -9.58
CA PHE A 7 62.72 -48.40 -10.86
C PHE A 7 61.22 -48.72 -10.88
N GLY A 8 60.47 -48.03 -11.73
CA GLY A 8 59.36 -48.58 -12.51
C GLY A 8 57.97 -48.79 -11.87
N MET A 9 56.99 -48.73 -12.77
CA MET A 9 56.00 -49.79 -12.98
C MET A 9 54.67 -49.70 -12.20
N PHE A 10 53.61 -49.44 -12.97
CA PHE A 10 52.35 -50.18 -13.05
C PHE A 10 51.64 -50.63 -11.75
N THR A 11 50.37 -50.22 -11.69
CA THR A 11 49.18 -50.99 -11.29
C THR A 11 49.13 -51.63 -9.89
N ARG A 12 48.05 -51.29 -9.15
CA ARG A 12 47.02 -52.22 -8.63
C ARG A 12 46.09 -51.48 -7.66
N ILE A 13 44.84 -51.23 -8.05
CA ILE A 13 43.65 -52.06 -7.77
C ILE A 13 43.19 -51.96 -6.30
N LEU A 14 42.10 -51.20 -6.13
CA LEU A 14 40.88 -51.52 -5.37
C LEU A 14 41.01 -51.97 -3.91
N SER A 15 40.68 -51.08 -2.98
CA SER A 15 40.24 -51.44 -1.62
C SER A 15 39.34 -50.35 -1.03
N ILE A 16 38.04 -50.57 -1.20
CA ILE A 16 36.93 -50.36 -0.25
C ILE A 16 37.24 -49.44 0.94
N ALA A 17 36.63 -48.26 0.97
CA ALA A 17 36.23 -47.60 2.22
C ALA A 17 34.96 -46.76 2.00
N ILE A 18 33.91 -47.22 2.66
CA ILE A 18 32.57 -46.68 2.80
C ILE A 18 32.58 -45.20 3.22
N VAL A 19 31.77 -44.41 2.51
CA VAL A 19 30.99 -43.24 2.95
C VAL A 19 31.36 -42.68 4.32
N MET A 20 32.00 -41.49 4.35
CA MET A 20 31.85 -40.47 5.40
C MET A 20 32.27 -39.09 4.83
N LEU A 21 31.51 -38.55 3.87
CA LEU A 21 31.54 -37.10 3.64
C LEU A 21 30.48 -36.48 4.57
N ASN A 22 30.81 -36.44 5.86
CA ASN A 22 29.94 -35.87 6.87
C ASN A 22 29.96 -34.35 6.79
N ALA A 23 28.79 -33.82 6.42
CA ALA A 23 28.18 -32.63 6.99
C ALA A 23 28.98 -31.32 6.90
N PHE A 24 28.90 -30.69 5.73
CA PHE A 24 28.56 -29.28 5.69
C PHE A 24 27.28 -29.15 4.86
N ASN A 25 26.15 -29.43 5.49
CA ASN A 25 24.89 -28.84 5.04
C ASN A 25 24.98 -27.36 5.42
N PRO A 26 25.11 -26.40 4.47
CA PRO A 26 24.65 -25.08 4.81
C PRO A 26 23.16 -25.24 5.11
N THR A 27 22.78 -25.05 6.37
CA THR A 27 21.42 -24.65 6.70
C THR A 27 21.02 -23.59 5.68
N PRO A 28 19.78 -23.61 5.12
CA PRO A 28 19.32 -22.48 4.34
C PRO A 28 19.65 -21.24 5.16
N ALA A 29 20.53 -20.40 4.64
CA ALA A 29 20.75 -19.11 5.24
C ALA A 29 19.35 -18.53 5.36
N TYR A 30 18.92 -18.27 6.59
CA TYR A 30 17.74 -17.48 6.84
C TYR A 30 18.05 -16.17 6.13
N ALA A 31 17.55 -16.04 4.90
CA ALA A 31 17.59 -14.80 4.16
C ALA A 31 16.76 -13.87 5.04
N GLY A 32 17.47 -13.05 5.81
CA GLY A 32 16.85 -11.97 6.55
C GLY A 32 15.92 -11.26 5.59
N SER A 33 14.69 -11.05 6.03
CA SER A 33 13.72 -10.23 5.33
C SER A 33 14.32 -8.84 5.13
N SER A 34 15.02 -8.64 4.02
CA SER A 34 15.02 -7.32 3.41
C SER A 34 13.55 -7.06 3.12
N HIS A 35 13.04 -5.97 3.69
CA HIS A 35 11.86 -5.32 3.17
C HIS A 35 12.20 -4.91 1.72
N GLU A 36 12.17 -5.87 0.81
CA GLU A 36 11.93 -5.60 -0.59
C GLU A 36 10.55 -4.96 -0.59
N ASN A 37 10.53 -3.67 -0.88
CA ASN A 37 9.31 -2.99 -1.23
C ASN A 37 8.89 -3.63 -2.56
N ILE A 38 8.19 -4.77 -2.50
CA ILE A 38 7.59 -5.42 -3.66
C ILE A 38 6.43 -4.51 -4.08
N TYR A 39 6.76 -3.39 -4.72
CA TYR A 39 5.90 -2.82 -5.73
C TYR A 39 6.17 -3.63 -7.00
N GLN A 40 5.71 -4.88 -7.02
CA GLN A 40 5.53 -5.55 -8.29
C GLN A 40 4.35 -4.84 -8.96
N THR A 41 4.66 -3.80 -9.72
CA THR A 41 3.67 -3.04 -10.48
C THR A 41 3.24 -3.86 -11.67
N THR A 42 2.32 -4.80 -11.43
CA THR A 42 1.42 -5.20 -12.51
C THR A 42 0.63 -3.93 -12.84
N SER A 43 0.91 -3.32 -14.00
CA SER A 43 0.18 -2.13 -14.44
C SER A 43 -1.30 -2.45 -14.44
N CYS A 44 -2.11 -1.66 -13.73
CA CYS A 44 -3.54 -1.89 -13.69
C CYS A 44 -4.10 -1.83 -15.10
N ALA A 45 -5.02 -2.75 -15.40
CA ALA A 45 -5.91 -2.53 -16.52
C ALA A 45 -6.58 -1.16 -16.32
N THR A 46 -6.55 -0.32 -17.36
CA THR A 46 -7.17 1.01 -17.32
C THR A 46 -8.55 1.03 -18.01
N SER A 47 -8.94 -0.09 -18.60
CA SER A 47 -10.25 -0.33 -19.22
C SER A 47 -10.57 -1.83 -19.26
N GLY A 48 -11.83 -2.19 -19.53
CA GLY A 48 -12.26 -3.59 -19.64
C GLY A 48 -12.47 -4.23 -18.27
N ASP A 49 -11.87 -5.39 -18.03
CA ASP A 49 -11.90 -6.04 -16.72
C ASP A 49 -10.64 -5.73 -15.92
N LEU A 50 -10.81 -5.36 -14.66
CA LEU A 50 -9.71 -5.19 -13.71
C LEU A 50 -9.64 -6.42 -12.81
N VAL A 51 -8.53 -7.15 -12.86
CA VAL A 51 -8.23 -8.24 -11.93
C VAL A 51 -6.93 -7.93 -11.20
N ILE A 52 -7.01 -7.81 -9.88
CA ILE A 52 -5.84 -7.77 -9.01
C ILE A 52 -5.70 -9.16 -8.43
N ALA A 53 -4.64 -9.85 -8.86
CA ALA A 53 -4.44 -11.23 -8.46
C ALA A 53 -4.05 -11.35 -6.97
N THR A 54 -4.10 -12.57 -6.46
CA THR A 54 -3.83 -12.90 -5.06
C THR A 54 -2.46 -12.33 -4.63
N GLY A 55 -2.46 -11.46 -3.61
CA GLY A 55 -1.25 -10.81 -3.09
C GLY A 55 -0.63 -9.72 -3.97
N GLU A 56 -1.17 -9.45 -5.16
CA GLU A 56 -0.66 -8.41 -6.06
C GLU A 56 -1.06 -7.02 -5.59
N THR A 57 -0.26 -6.02 -5.97
CA THR A 57 -0.58 -4.61 -5.71
C THR A 57 -0.62 -3.82 -7.01
N CYS A 58 -1.69 -3.04 -7.15
CA CYS A 58 -1.96 -2.25 -8.34
C CYS A 58 -2.24 -0.80 -7.96
N SER A 59 -1.73 0.18 -8.69
CA SER A 59 -1.99 1.60 -8.42
C SER A 59 -2.64 2.32 -9.60
N LEU A 60 -3.77 3.00 -9.35
CA LEU A 60 -4.41 3.90 -10.31
C LEU A 60 -4.07 5.35 -9.98
N SER A 61 -3.62 6.09 -10.98
CA SER A 61 -3.52 7.56 -10.92
C SER A 61 -4.92 8.18 -10.86
N THR A 62 -5.00 9.45 -10.48
CA THR A 62 -6.26 10.20 -10.51
C THR A 62 -6.91 10.17 -11.87
N GLY A 63 -8.22 9.94 -11.89
CA GLY A 63 -8.99 9.86 -13.12
C GLY A 63 -10.31 9.15 -12.91
N THR A 64 -11.04 8.98 -14.01
CA THR A 64 -12.24 8.17 -14.07
C THR A 64 -11.93 6.92 -14.89
N TYR A 65 -12.18 5.76 -14.30
CA TYR A 65 -11.99 4.46 -14.95
C TYR A 65 -13.32 3.76 -15.07
N THR A 66 -13.60 3.23 -16.26
CA THR A 66 -14.80 2.44 -16.53
C THR A 66 -14.39 1.00 -16.80
N TYR A 67 -14.92 0.10 -15.98
CA TYR A 67 -14.68 -1.34 -16.07
C TYR A 67 -15.99 -2.09 -16.28
N ASN A 68 -15.91 -3.27 -16.89
CA ASN A 68 -17.03 -4.20 -16.87
C ASN A 68 -17.07 -4.88 -15.50
N THR A 69 -15.95 -5.48 -15.09
CA THR A 69 -15.79 -6.09 -13.77
C THR A 69 -14.53 -5.60 -13.07
N VAL A 70 -14.61 -5.48 -11.73
CA VAL A 70 -13.45 -5.26 -10.86
C VAL A 70 -13.38 -6.41 -9.88
N THR A 71 -12.30 -7.18 -9.94
CA THR A 71 -12.06 -8.31 -9.03
C THR A 71 -10.74 -8.09 -8.29
N ILE A 72 -10.81 -8.03 -6.97
CA ILE A 72 -9.65 -8.01 -6.09
C ILE A 72 -9.60 -9.35 -5.38
N GLN A 73 -8.65 -10.20 -5.78
CA GLN A 73 -8.49 -11.51 -5.20
C GLN A 73 -7.92 -11.45 -3.79
N SER A 74 -7.93 -12.58 -3.09
CA SER A 74 -7.46 -12.70 -1.71
C SER A 74 -6.09 -12.04 -1.49
N GLY A 75 -6.00 -11.10 -0.56
CA GLY A 75 -4.76 -10.36 -0.26
C GLY A 75 -4.30 -9.36 -1.32
N GLY A 76 -4.99 -9.25 -2.47
CA GLY A 76 -4.70 -8.24 -3.49
C GLY A 76 -5.00 -6.82 -3.00
N THR A 77 -4.24 -5.82 -3.46
CA THR A 77 -4.39 -4.43 -3.02
C THR A 77 -4.50 -3.47 -4.21
N LEU A 78 -5.63 -2.77 -4.30
CA LEU A 78 -5.82 -1.62 -5.19
C LEU A 78 -5.46 -0.33 -4.45
N ILE A 79 -4.46 0.40 -4.91
CA ILE A 79 -4.08 1.71 -4.40
C ILE A 79 -4.66 2.79 -5.33
N LEU A 80 -5.42 3.72 -4.75
CA LEU A 80 -6.02 4.84 -5.47
C LEU A 80 -5.29 6.12 -5.10
N LEU A 81 -4.55 6.69 -6.05
CA LEU A 81 -3.73 7.87 -5.82
C LEU A 81 -4.56 9.15 -5.93
N GLY A 82 -4.26 10.13 -5.08
CA GLY A 82 -4.80 11.48 -5.18
C GLY A 82 -3.84 12.44 -5.89
N ASN A 83 -4.41 13.49 -6.47
CA ASN A 83 -3.70 14.62 -7.05
C ASN A 83 -4.11 15.88 -6.29
N THR A 84 -3.22 16.33 -5.42
CA THR A 84 -3.42 17.49 -4.53
C THR A 84 -3.41 18.82 -5.28
N THR A 85 -2.78 18.89 -6.46
CA THR A 85 -2.83 20.07 -7.34
C THR A 85 -4.23 20.27 -7.92
N GLN A 86 -4.94 19.18 -8.22
CA GLN A 86 -6.28 19.22 -8.79
C GLN A 86 -7.38 19.02 -7.75
N ASN A 87 -7.02 18.65 -6.52
CA ASN A 87 -7.94 18.18 -5.48
C ASN A 87 -8.88 17.07 -5.96
N LYS A 88 -8.32 16.08 -6.68
CA LYS A 88 -9.08 14.96 -7.26
C LYS A 88 -8.52 13.63 -6.79
N GLY A 89 -9.40 12.66 -6.59
CA GLY A 89 -9.05 11.25 -6.39
C GLY A 89 -9.36 10.39 -7.62
N VAL A 90 -9.66 9.12 -7.36
CA VAL A 90 -10.04 8.15 -8.40
C VAL A 90 -11.53 7.89 -8.34
N THR A 91 -12.19 7.94 -9.51
CA THR A 91 -13.56 7.47 -9.68
C THR A 91 -13.54 6.15 -10.45
N ILE A 92 -14.13 5.11 -9.88
CA ILE A 92 -14.29 3.81 -10.52
C ILE A 92 -15.77 3.62 -10.84
N ILE A 93 -16.05 3.41 -12.12
CA ILE A 93 -17.35 3.04 -12.65
C ILE A 93 -17.25 1.58 -13.06
N ALA A 94 -18.04 0.70 -12.47
CA ALA A 94 -18.00 -0.72 -12.80
C ALA A 94 -19.41 -1.30 -12.89
N ASN A 95 -19.64 -2.28 -13.76
CA ASN A 95 -20.93 -2.99 -13.76
C ASN A 95 -21.01 -3.96 -12.56
N SER A 96 -19.88 -4.57 -12.20
CA SER A 96 -19.77 -5.41 -11.01
C SER A 96 -18.41 -5.24 -10.31
N MET A 97 -18.40 -5.40 -9.00
CA MET A 97 -17.20 -5.35 -8.18
C MET A 97 -17.21 -6.47 -7.15
N THR A 98 -16.11 -7.20 -7.05
CA THR A 98 -15.88 -8.26 -6.08
C THR A 98 -14.55 -8.01 -5.37
N VAL A 99 -14.57 -8.02 -4.05
CA VAL A 99 -13.37 -7.99 -3.21
C VAL A 99 -13.39 -9.25 -2.36
N GLU A 100 -12.47 -10.17 -2.63
CA GLU A 100 -12.31 -11.41 -1.89
C GLU A 100 -11.74 -11.16 -0.49
N THR A 101 -11.78 -12.19 0.36
CA THR A 101 -11.27 -12.11 1.74
C THR A 101 -9.82 -11.62 1.77
N GLY A 102 -9.56 -10.57 2.56
CA GLY A 102 -8.22 -9.99 2.69
C GLY A 102 -7.80 -9.10 1.52
N GLY A 103 -8.59 -9.02 0.44
CA GLY A 103 -8.43 -8.00 -0.60
C GLY A 103 -8.68 -6.59 -0.06
N LYS A 104 -8.00 -5.59 -0.61
CA LYS A 104 -8.02 -4.21 -0.11
C LYS A 104 -8.16 -3.20 -1.23
N ILE A 105 -8.93 -2.15 -0.97
CA ILE A 105 -8.89 -0.89 -1.72
C ILE A 105 -8.39 0.17 -0.75
N ASN A 106 -7.31 0.85 -1.11
CA ASN A 106 -6.58 1.74 -0.22
C ASN A 106 -6.41 3.12 -0.87
N ALA A 107 -6.90 4.16 -0.20
CA ALA A 107 -6.58 5.55 -0.50
C ALA A 107 -5.99 6.29 0.72
N ASP A 108 -5.58 5.57 1.75
CA ASP A 108 -5.10 6.15 3.01
C ASP A 108 -3.83 6.97 2.76
N GLY A 109 -3.80 8.17 3.34
CA GLY A 109 -2.70 9.11 3.18
C GLY A 109 -2.43 9.57 1.74
N LYS A 110 -3.35 9.34 0.80
CA LYS A 110 -3.21 9.76 -0.61
C LYS A 110 -3.81 11.15 -0.88
N GLY A 111 -4.15 11.91 0.15
CA GLY A 111 -4.61 13.29 0.09
C GLY A 111 -3.48 14.31 0.30
N TYR A 112 -3.80 15.47 0.86
CA TYR A 112 -2.81 16.50 1.15
C TYR A 112 -1.88 16.06 2.29
N THR A 113 -0.57 16.20 2.10
CA THR A 113 0.44 15.92 3.14
C THR A 113 0.73 17.14 4.02
N SER A 114 0.31 18.33 3.60
CA SER A 114 0.38 19.58 4.35
C SER A 114 -0.71 20.54 3.88
N GLY A 115 -1.44 21.16 4.82
CA GLY A 115 -2.52 22.08 4.50
C GLY A 115 -3.67 21.41 3.73
N GLY A 116 -4.18 22.08 2.71
CA GLY A 116 -5.37 21.68 1.95
C GLY A 116 -6.58 22.57 2.27
N PRO A 117 -7.71 22.38 1.57
CA PRO A 117 -8.87 23.27 1.70
C PRO A 117 -9.45 23.41 3.12
N GLY A 118 -9.21 22.41 3.97
CA GLY A 118 -9.58 22.40 5.39
C GLY A 118 -8.42 21.94 6.25
N GLY A 119 -7.19 22.35 5.91
CA GLY A 119 -6.01 22.04 6.69
C GLY A 119 -6.14 22.55 8.13
N GLY A 120 -5.73 21.72 9.09
CA GLY A 120 -5.65 22.16 10.48
C GLY A 120 -4.58 23.23 10.67
N TYR A 121 -4.78 24.14 11.62
CA TYR A 121 -3.77 25.16 11.91
C TYR A 121 -2.70 24.61 12.83
N GLY A 122 -1.46 25.07 12.63
CA GLY A 122 -0.37 24.85 13.58
C GLY A 122 -0.70 25.47 14.95
N PRO A 123 0.07 25.13 16.00
CA PRO A 123 -0.23 25.59 17.34
C PRO A 123 -0.14 27.12 17.42
N ASN A 124 -1.00 27.70 18.24
CA ASN A 124 -0.90 29.10 18.63
C ASN A 124 -1.08 29.21 20.16
N PRO A 125 -0.03 29.29 21.01
CA PRO A 125 1.42 29.09 20.83
C PRO A 125 1.96 27.72 21.34
N THR A 126 1.08 26.73 21.60
CA THR A 126 1.39 25.51 22.39
C THR A 126 1.76 24.26 21.56
N TRP A 127 1.43 23.05 22.03
CA TRP A 127 2.07 21.77 21.66
C TRP A 127 1.37 21.02 20.52
N THR A 128 0.07 21.20 20.32
CA THR A 128 -0.73 20.38 19.40
C THR A 128 -1.34 21.21 18.27
N GLY A 129 -1.23 20.72 17.04
CA GLY A 129 -1.95 21.30 15.90
C GLY A 129 -3.44 20.93 15.93
N GLY A 130 -4.28 21.70 15.25
CA GLY A 130 -5.69 21.36 15.06
C GLY A 130 -5.88 20.23 14.04
N GLY A 131 -6.99 19.51 14.15
CA GLY A 131 -7.40 18.49 13.18
C GLY A 131 -7.81 19.11 11.84
N ALA A 132 -7.67 18.35 10.75
CA ALA A 132 -8.19 18.75 9.44
C ALA A 132 -9.72 18.62 9.40
N GLY A 133 -10.39 19.49 8.65
CA GLY A 133 -11.83 19.40 8.41
C GLY A 133 -12.14 18.84 7.03
N HIS A 134 -12.90 17.75 6.92
CA HIS A 134 -13.47 17.27 5.64
C HIS A 134 -14.84 16.64 5.90
N GLY A 135 -15.90 17.18 5.27
CA GLY A 135 -17.29 16.85 5.60
C GLY A 135 -17.78 17.44 6.94
N GLY A 136 -16.92 18.18 7.64
CA GLY A 136 -17.19 18.83 8.93
C GLY A 136 -15.97 19.62 9.40
N VAL A 137 -16.14 20.42 10.45
CA VAL A 137 -15.03 21.20 11.06
C VAL A 137 -14.13 20.25 11.82
N GLY A 138 -12.81 20.37 11.62
CA GLY A 138 -11.82 19.61 12.37
C GLY A 138 -11.77 20.02 13.84
N GLU A 139 -11.36 19.13 14.73
CA GLU A 139 -11.22 19.45 16.15
C GLU A 139 -10.10 20.48 16.42
N ASN A 140 -10.30 21.30 17.44
CA ASN A 140 -9.25 22.20 17.92
C ASN A 140 -8.26 21.42 18.80
N GLY A 141 -6.97 21.62 18.54
CA GLY A 141 -5.93 21.39 19.53
C GLY A 141 -5.57 22.73 20.18
N ASP A 142 -4.27 22.99 20.35
CA ASP A 142 -3.78 24.35 20.59
C ASP A 142 -3.85 25.23 19.33
N GLY A 143 -3.79 24.58 18.16
CA GLY A 143 -4.16 25.18 16.88
C GLY A 143 -5.65 25.02 16.61
N ALA A 144 -6.24 25.99 15.91
CA ALA A 144 -7.61 25.87 15.43
C ALA A 144 -7.74 24.69 14.46
N GLY A 145 -8.86 23.99 14.52
CA GLY A 145 -9.24 22.98 13.54
C GLY A 145 -9.48 23.60 12.17
N GLY A 146 -9.29 22.80 11.14
CA GLY A 146 -9.56 23.20 9.76
C GLY A 146 -11.06 23.37 9.51
N ILE A 147 -11.41 24.30 8.62
CA ILE A 147 -12.80 24.48 8.19
C ILE A 147 -13.30 23.22 7.48
N GLY A 148 -14.61 22.94 7.61
CA GLY A 148 -15.23 21.88 6.83
C GLY A 148 -15.34 22.25 5.36
N TYR A 149 -15.01 21.30 4.50
CA TYR A 149 -15.23 21.41 3.06
C TYR A 149 -15.62 20.04 2.49
N GLY A 150 -16.08 20.05 1.24
CA GLY A 150 -16.52 18.85 0.56
C GLY A 150 -17.92 18.41 0.88
N SER A 151 -18.32 17.38 0.15
CA SER A 151 -19.65 16.81 0.22
C SER A 151 -19.54 15.42 0.83
N VAL A 152 -20.32 15.19 1.88
CA VAL A 152 -20.43 13.87 2.51
C VAL A 152 -21.12 12.88 1.57
N THR A 153 -21.99 13.36 0.69
CA THR A 153 -22.75 12.52 -0.27
C THR A 153 -22.02 12.33 -1.60
N THR A 154 -21.01 13.16 -1.91
CA THR A 154 -20.20 13.07 -3.14
C THR A 154 -18.71 13.30 -2.84
N PRO A 155 -18.03 12.31 -2.22
CA PRO A 155 -16.64 12.44 -1.77
C PRO A 155 -15.65 12.33 -2.95
N VAL A 156 -15.52 13.39 -3.73
CA VAL A 156 -14.56 13.47 -4.87
C VAL A 156 -13.29 14.24 -4.54
N MET A 157 -13.31 15.01 -3.44
CA MET A 157 -12.19 15.84 -2.99
C MET A 157 -11.33 15.11 -1.98
N LEU A 158 -10.02 15.35 -2.05
CA LEU A 158 -9.04 14.75 -1.17
C LEU A 158 -9.15 15.35 0.23
N GLY A 159 -8.81 14.56 1.25
CA GLY A 159 -8.68 15.01 2.63
C GLY A 159 -7.47 15.93 2.83
N SER A 160 -7.63 16.91 3.71
CA SER A 160 -6.59 17.86 4.10
C SER A 160 -5.68 17.28 5.17
N ALA A 161 -4.47 17.81 5.30
CA ALA A 161 -3.56 17.44 6.37
C ALA A 161 -3.92 18.15 7.68
N GLY A 162 -3.62 17.50 8.80
CA GLY A 162 -3.70 18.12 10.12
C GLY A 162 -2.70 19.26 10.27
N GLY A 163 -2.93 20.10 11.28
CA GLY A 163 -2.00 21.13 11.69
C GLY A 163 -0.70 20.52 12.18
N VAL A 164 0.41 21.23 11.93
CA VAL A 164 1.70 20.89 12.55
C VAL A 164 1.59 20.96 14.07
N GLY A 165 2.36 20.16 14.80
CA GLY A 165 2.45 20.22 16.27
C GLY A 165 3.92 20.34 16.72
N ARG A 166 4.14 20.36 18.03
CA ARG A 166 5.46 20.23 18.64
C ARG A 166 5.65 18.81 19.14
N CYS A 167 6.77 18.20 18.79
CA CYS A 167 7.17 16.87 19.29
C CYS A 167 8.45 16.93 20.13
N GLY A 168 8.76 18.11 20.66
CA GLY A 168 9.90 18.38 21.53
C GLY A 168 10.05 19.88 21.76
N LEU A 169 11.07 20.27 22.55
CA LEU A 169 11.30 21.68 22.89
C LEU A 169 11.63 22.56 21.68
N ILE A 170 12.32 21.99 20.68
CA ILE A 170 12.77 22.69 19.46
C ILE A 170 12.23 22.10 18.16
N SER A 171 11.47 21.00 18.22
CA SER A 171 11.09 20.21 17.05
C SER A 171 9.61 20.42 16.67
N ILE A 172 9.37 20.71 15.40
CA ILE A 172 8.03 20.77 14.80
C ILE A 172 7.77 19.43 14.10
N CYS A 173 6.65 18.82 14.42
CA CYS A 173 6.17 17.61 13.74
C CYS A 173 5.05 17.96 12.76
N PRO A 174 5.08 17.42 11.53
CA PRO A 174 3.99 17.60 10.59
C PRO A 174 2.71 16.95 11.13
N GLY A 175 1.56 17.54 10.79
CA GLY A 175 0.28 16.90 11.01
C GLY A 175 0.11 15.66 10.13
N GLY A 176 -0.84 14.79 10.49
CA GLY A 176 -1.15 13.61 9.69
C GLY A 176 -1.58 13.99 8.28
N ALA A 177 -1.16 13.20 7.28
CA ALA A 177 -1.60 13.37 5.90
C ALA A 177 -3.10 13.06 5.76
N GLY A 178 -3.78 13.82 4.91
CA GLY A 178 -5.19 13.61 4.60
C GLY A 178 -5.43 12.34 3.77
N GLY A 179 -6.61 11.76 3.93
CA GLY A 179 -7.04 10.62 3.13
C GLY A 179 -7.24 10.96 1.65
N GLY A 180 -7.08 9.98 0.78
CA GLY A 180 -7.45 10.10 -0.63
C GLY A 180 -8.97 10.06 -0.82
N ALA A 181 -9.41 10.32 -2.05
CA ALA A 181 -10.83 10.33 -2.40
C ALA A 181 -11.14 9.16 -3.33
N ILE A 182 -12.18 8.40 -2.98
CA ILE A 182 -12.65 7.25 -3.75
C ILE A 182 -14.13 7.45 -4.03
N SER A 183 -14.52 7.36 -5.31
CA SER A 183 -15.93 7.30 -5.68
C SER A 183 -16.20 6.04 -6.49
N PHE A 184 -17.14 5.23 -6.02
CA PHE A 184 -17.68 4.08 -6.74
C PHE A 184 -19.03 4.44 -7.33
N LYS A 185 -19.21 4.13 -8.60
CA LYS A 185 -20.50 4.19 -9.28
C LYS A 185 -20.74 2.84 -9.91
N SER A 186 -21.81 2.17 -9.47
CA SER A 186 -22.22 0.93 -10.09
C SER A 186 -23.33 1.21 -11.11
N VAL A 187 -23.29 0.50 -12.23
CA VAL A 187 -24.36 0.55 -13.24
C VAL A 187 -25.47 -0.47 -12.92
N GLU A 188 -25.13 -1.54 -12.18
CA GLU A 188 -26.03 -2.60 -11.66
C GLU A 188 -25.75 -2.90 -10.15
N PRO A 189 -26.44 -3.79 -9.39
CA PRO A 189 -26.33 -3.80 -7.92
C PRO A 189 -24.94 -4.23 -7.42
N PHE A 190 -24.49 -3.56 -6.35
CA PHE A 190 -23.19 -3.79 -5.71
C PHE A 190 -23.25 -5.00 -4.77
N CYS A 191 -22.35 -5.97 -4.93
CA CYS A 191 -22.27 -7.13 -4.06
C CYS A 191 -21.05 -7.01 -3.13
N TRP A 192 -21.31 -6.73 -1.85
CA TRP A 192 -20.27 -6.75 -0.82
C TRP A 192 -20.43 -8.03 -0.01
N MET A 193 -19.37 -8.84 0.08
CA MET A 193 -19.36 -10.07 0.89
C MET A 193 -20.49 -11.09 0.57
N GLY A 194 -21.02 -11.10 -0.65
CA GLY A 194 -22.14 -11.97 -1.02
C GLY A 194 -23.52 -11.43 -0.64
N ILE A 195 -23.62 -10.20 -0.11
CA ILE A 195 -24.88 -9.49 0.10
C ILE A 195 -25.11 -8.57 -1.10
N PHE A 196 -26.13 -8.89 -1.89
CA PHE A 196 -26.69 -8.00 -2.91
C PHE A 196 -27.38 -6.82 -2.21
N LEU A 197 -26.89 -5.60 -2.44
CA LEU A 197 -27.65 -4.41 -2.14
C LEU A 197 -28.44 -4.03 -3.41
N PRO A 198 -29.78 -4.14 -3.42
CA PRO A 198 -30.57 -3.70 -4.56
C PRO A 198 -30.47 -2.18 -4.68
N THR A 199 -30.41 -1.69 -5.93
CA THR A 199 -30.60 -0.28 -6.25
C THR A 199 -32.03 0.13 -5.92
N ALA A 200 -32.19 1.20 -5.15
CA ALA A 200 -33.49 1.84 -4.91
C ALA A 200 -34.03 2.52 -6.17
#